data_AF-A0A975HM94-F1
#
_entry.id   AF-A0A975HM94-F1
#
_cell.length_a   1.000
_cell.length_b   1.000
_cell.length_c   1.000
_cell.angle_alpha   90.00
_cell.angle_beta   90.00
_cell.angle_gamma   90.00
#
_symmetry.space_group_name_H-M   'P 1'
#
loop_
_entity.id
_entity.type
_entity.pdbx_description
1 polymer ?
#
loop_
_entity_poly.entity_id
_entity_poly.type
_entity_poly.pdbx_seq_one_letter_code
_entity_poly.pdbx_strand_id
1 'polypeptide(L)'
;MKKTLLALCALGLTNLAFADVANEYGETQSLLVNEDVKTLHIVDINADNRKDLVWVTSEGSVKYKLRNNDAKASLDTLPDSRWRLEYANDKGVKFLDFTADGGIMTSSDNRTYRIVKVMMTEQGELSFCTPFLEGLNRTDCSWVFTITDIQPNVMTGLDQRYGHAFTAYKLVQ
;
A
#
# COMPACT_ATOMS: atom_id res chain seq x y z
N MET A 1 22.47 -25.09 59.22
CA MET A 1 21.00 -25.17 58.97
C MET A 1 20.36 -24.20 59.97
N LYS A 2 19.58 -23.16 59.65
CA LYS A 2 18.76 -22.77 58.49
C LYS A 2 18.90 -21.27 58.23
N LYS A 3 18.67 -20.87 56.98
CA LYS A 3 18.75 -19.51 56.44
C LYS A 3 17.46 -18.72 56.70
N THR A 4 17.66 -17.41 56.77
CA THR A 4 16.78 -16.23 56.75
C THR A 4 15.47 -16.34 55.97
N LEU A 5 14.43 -15.62 56.44
CA LEU A 5 13.44 -14.94 55.59
C LEU A 5 12.70 -13.87 56.41
N LEU A 6 13.12 -12.61 56.32
CA LEU A 6 12.26 -11.45 56.57
C LEU A 6 11.51 -11.16 55.27
N ALA A 7 10.19 -11.26 55.28
CA ALA A 7 9.34 -10.80 54.20
C ALA A 7 9.03 -9.31 54.42
N LEU A 8 9.65 -8.44 53.62
CA LEU A 8 9.30 -7.02 53.55
C LEU A 8 8.23 -6.86 52.46
N CYS A 9 7.02 -6.51 52.87
CA CYS A 9 5.89 -6.25 51.98
C CYS A 9 6.08 -4.85 51.37
N ALA A 10 6.57 -4.78 50.13
CA ALA A 10 6.65 -3.53 49.38
C ALA A 10 5.32 -3.31 48.64
N LEU A 11 4.57 -2.29 49.07
CA LEU A 11 3.42 -1.74 48.38
C LEU A 11 3.84 -1.27 46.98
N GLY A 12 3.36 -1.95 45.95
CA GLY A 12 3.52 -1.53 44.56
C GLY A 12 2.62 -0.34 44.27
N LEU A 13 3.23 0.85 44.15
CA LEU A 13 2.62 1.99 43.48
C LEU A 13 2.64 1.73 41.97
N THR A 14 1.52 1.29 41.41
CA THR A 14 1.33 1.25 39.95
C THR A 14 1.08 2.68 39.46
N ASN A 15 2.11 3.32 38.92
CA ASN A 15 1.93 4.51 38.08
C ASN A 15 1.23 4.07 36.79
N LEU A 16 -0.06 4.39 36.65
CA LEU A 16 -0.76 4.36 35.37
C LEU A 16 -0.23 5.53 34.53
N ALA A 17 0.74 5.26 33.67
CA ALA A 17 1.12 6.21 32.63
C ALA A 17 0.01 6.17 31.55
N PHE A 18 -0.78 7.23 31.47
CA PHE A 18 -1.55 7.50 30.27
C PHE A 18 -0.54 7.84 29.17
N ALA A 19 -0.37 6.96 28.20
CA ALA A 19 0.37 7.28 26.99
C ALA A 19 -0.44 8.34 26.24
N ASP A 20 0.00 9.58 26.33
CA ASP A 20 -0.43 10.63 25.42
C ASP A 20 0.08 10.20 24.05
N VAL A 21 -0.84 9.78 23.18
CA VAL A 21 -0.49 9.42 21.79
C VAL A 21 -0.26 10.75 21.10
N ALA A 22 0.95 11.28 21.23
CA ALA A 22 1.39 12.42 20.45
C ALA A 22 1.25 12.02 18.99
N ASN A 23 0.32 12.64 18.27
CA ASN A 23 0.29 12.55 16.83
C ASN A 23 1.61 13.15 16.33
N GLU A 24 2.55 12.29 15.96
CA GLU A 24 3.77 12.70 15.27
C GLU A 24 3.36 13.14 13.85
N TYR A 25 3.06 14.42 13.71
CA TYR A 25 2.99 15.03 12.39
C TYR A 25 4.42 15.13 11.86
N GLY A 26 4.62 14.69 10.62
CA GLY A 26 5.91 14.88 9.93
C GLY A 26 6.22 16.35 9.70
N GLU A 27 7.41 16.60 9.16
CA GLU A 27 7.85 17.96 8.81
C GLU A 27 6.85 18.69 7.91
N THR A 28 6.72 20.00 8.13
CA THR A 28 5.84 20.85 7.31
C THR A 28 6.35 20.87 5.87
N GLN A 29 5.45 20.61 4.91
CA GLN A 29 5.78 20.59 3.49
C GLN A 29 5.19 21.79 2.75
N SER A 30 6.01 22.43 1.92
CA SER A 30 5.56 23.48 0.99
C SER A 30 5.00 22.84 -0.28
N LEU A 31 3.67 22.91 -0.48
CA LEU A 31 3.00 22.25 -1.60
C LEU A 31 2.99 23.06 -2.90
N LEU A 32 2.89 24.40 -2.79
CA LEU A 32 2.78 25.36 -3.90
C LEU A 32 3.78 26.51 -3.66
N VAL A 33 5.01 26.33 -4.14
CA VAL A 33 6.09 27.34 -3.98
C VAL A 33 6.04 28.31 -5.15
N ASN A 34 6.11 29.62 -4.87
CA ASN A 34 6.05 30.69 -5.87
C ASN A 34 4.74 30.75 -6.69
N GLU A 35 3.63 30.31 -6.10
CA GLU A 35 2.30 30.36 -6.71
C GLU A 35 1.45 31.46 -6.09
N ASP A 36 0.61 32.11 -6.90
CA ASP A 36 -0.42 33.05 -6.42
C ASP A 36 -1.67 32.27 -6.03
N VAL A 37 -1.91 32.15 -4.72
CA VAL A 37 -2.99 31.34 -4.15
C VAL A 37 -3.96 32.24 -3.38
N LYS A 38 -5.15 32.47 -3.97
CA LYS A 38 -6.27 33.16 -3.31
C LYS A 38 -7.23 32.17 -2.64
N THR A 39 -7.48 31.02 -3.26
CA THR A 39 -8.34 29.97 -2.71
C THR A 39 -7.76 28.61 -3.08
N LEU A 40 -7.75 27.67 -2.14
CA LEU A 40 -7.25 26.31 -2.32
C LEU A 40 -8.36 25.29 -2.04
N HIS A 41 -8.50 24.33 -2.94
CA HIS A 41 -9.38 23.18 -2.83
C HIS A 41 -8.57 21.88 -2.92
N ILE A 42 -8.97 20.90 -2.12
CA ILE A 42 -8.41 19.56 -2.09
C ILE A 42 -9.49 18.62 -2.62
N VAL A 43 -9.42 18.29 -3.92
CA VAL A 43 -10.48 17.57 -4.64
C VAL A 43 -9.86 16.64 -5.68
N ASP A 44 -10.44 15.47 -5.84
CA ASP A 44 -10.04 14.51 -6.88
C ASP A 44 -10.70 14.96 -8.20
N ILE A 45 -9.91 15.50 -9.12
CA ILE A 45 -10.42 16.03 -10.40
C ILE A 45 -10.29 15.03 -11.55
N ASN A 46 -9.52 13.95 -11.38
CA ASN A 46 -9.27 12.96 -12.41
C ASN A 46 -9.84 11.56 -12.07
N ALA A 47 -10.58 11.44 -10.97
CA ALA A 47 -11.25 10.24 -10.48
C ALA A 47 -10.32 9.07 -10.16
N ASP A 48 -9.09 9.35 -9.72
CA ASP A 48 -8.12 8.32 -9.33
C ASP A 48 -8.13 8.00 -7.83
N ASN A 49 -9.14 8.50 -7.10
CA ASN A 49 -9.30 8.44 -5.66
C ASN A 49 -8.21 9.18 -4.87
N ARG A 50 -7.43 10.08 -5.50
CA ARG A 50 -6.47 10.94 -4.83
C ARG A 50 -6.94 12.38 -4.90
N LYS A 51 -6.85 13.08 -3.78
CA LYS A 51 -7.17 14.50 -3.75
C LYS A 51 -6.05 15.29 -4.39
N ASP A 52 -6.36 15.97 -5.47
CA ASP A 52 -5.50 16.91 -6.16
C ASP A 52 -5.59 18.28 -5.49
N LEU A 53 -4.61 19.14 -5.79
CA LEU A 53 -4.67 20.55 -5.41
C LEU A 53 -5.25 21.33 -6.57
N VAL A 54 -6.30 22.10 -6.30
CA VAL A 54 -6.88 23.07 -7.25
C VAL A 54 -6.87 24.43 -6.57
N TRP A 55 -6.30 25.44 -7.20
CA TRP A 55 -6.28 26.79 -6.64
C TRP A 55 -6.71 27.86 -7.64
N VAL A 56 -7.28 28.92 -7.10
CA VAL A 56 -7.66 30.13 -7.82
C VAL A 56 -6.63 31.21 -7.52
N THR A 57 -6.12 31.87 -8.56
CA THR A 57 -5.19 33.00 -8.43
C THR A 57 -5.93 34.29 -8.06
N SER A 58 -5.19 35.32 -7.66
CA SER A 58 -5.77 36.63 -7.34
C SER A 58 -6.48 37.27 -8.55
N GLU A 59 -6.01 36.95 -9.76
CA GLU A 59 -6.60 37.36 -11.05
C GLU A 59 -7.76 36.46 -11.51
N GLY A 60 -8.09 35.39 -10.77
CA GLY A 60 -9.22 34.51 -11.06
C GLY A 60 -8.91 33.33 -11.99
N SER A 61 -7.64 33.09 -12.34
CA SER A 61 -7.24 31.89 -13.08
C SER A 61 -7.35 30.65 -12.19
N VAL A 62 -7.76 29.52 -12.75
CA VAL A 62 -7.79 28.22 -12.06
C VAL A 62 -6.58 27.39 -12.50
N LYS A 63 -5.78 26.94 -11.53
CA LYS A 63 -4.62 26.06 -11.73
C LYS A 63 -4.80 24.78 -10.90
N TYR A 64 -4.12 23.72 -11.29
CA TYR A 64 -4.17 22.44 -10.58
C TYR A 64 -2.81 21.74 -10.54
N LYS A 65 -2.63 20.88 -9.54
CA LYS A 65 -1.50 19.96 -9.39
C LYS A 65 -2.06 18.60 -9.00
N LEU A 66 -1.93 17.65 -9.91
CA LEU A 66 -2.34 16.28 -9.64
C LEU A 66 -1.49 15.70 -8.52
N ARG A 67 -2.12 15.03 -7.55
CA ARG A 67 -1.40 14.31 -6.50
C ARG A 67 -0.97 12.98 -7.07
N ASN A 68 0.08 13.01 -7.87
CA ASN A 68 0.68 11.79 -8.33
C ASN A 68 1.60 11.21 -7.25
N ASN A 69 1.37 9.95 -6.89
CA ASN A 69 2.40 9.14 -6.24
C ASN A 69 3.40 8.76 -7.34
N ASP A 70 4.19 9.73 -7.82
CA ASP A 70 4.99 9.64 -9.07
C ASP A 70 6.10 8.58 -9.02
N ALA A 71 6.36 7.99 -7.86
CA ALA A 71 7.27 6.87 -7.74
C ALA A 71 6.64 5.63 -8.41
N LYS A 72 7.28 5.16 -9.49
CA LYS A 72 7.02 3.83 -10.04
C LYS A 72 7.14 2.77 -8.94
N ALA A 73 6.30 1.74 -9.01
CA ALA A 73 6.44 0.59 -8.14
C ALA A 73 7.83 -0.05 -8.35
N SER A 74 8.55 -0.24 -7.25
CA SER A 74 9.81 -0.95 -7.16
C SER A 74 9.79 -1.80 -5.89
N LEU A 75 10.76 -2.68 -5.68
CA LEU A 75 10.83 -3.45 -4.43
C LEU A 75 10.92 -2.55 -3.18
N ASP A 76 11.45 -1.34 -3.31
CA ASP A 76 11.55 -0.38 -2.21
C ASP A 76 10.24 0.38 -1.96
N THR A 77 9.40 0.56 -3.00
CA THR A 77 8.16 1.36 -2.92
C THR A 77 6.88 0.51 -2.90
N LEU A 78 7.01 -0.81 -3.07
CA LEU A 78 5.91 -1.78 -2.97
C LEU A 78 5.42 -2.01 -1.54
N PRO A 79 6.28 -2.12 -0.51
CA PRO A 79 5.82 -2.30 0.85
C PRO A 79 4.83 -1.22 1.28
N ASP A 80 3.86 -1.59 2.12
CA ASP A 80 2.81 -0.72 2.64
C ASP A 80 1.94 -0.07 1.55
N SER A 81 1.88 -0.71 0.37
CA SER A 81 1.00 -0.30 -0.71
C SER A 81 -0.17 -1.27 -0.88
N ARG A 82 -1.34 -0.72 -1.21
CA ARG A 82 -2.52 -1.49 -1.59
C ARG A 82 -2.83 -1.27 -3.06
N TRP A 83 -3.33 -2.30 -3.74
CA TRP A 83 -3.69 -2.24 -5.16
C TRP A 83 -5.00 -2.97 -5.41
N ARG A 84 -5.79 -2.47 -6.36
CA ARG A 84 -6.99 -3.11 -6.88
C ARG A 84 -6.68 -3.68 -8.26
N LEU A 85 -6.64 -5.00 -8.38
CA LEU A 85 -6.43 -5.74 -9.61
C LEU A 85 -7.78 -6.08 -10.27
N GLU A 86 -7.87 -5.78 -11.56
CA GLU A 86 -9.02 -6.03 -12.42
C GLU A 86 -8.58 -6.77 -13.67
N TYR A 87 -9.27 -7.85 -14.02
CA TYR A 87 -9.03 -8.57 -15.27
C TYR A 87 -9.74 -7.89 -16.44
N ALA A 88 -9.11 -7.86 -17.61
CA ALA A 88 -9.68 -7.21 -18.80
C ALA A 88 -11.01 -7.83 -19.26
N ASN A 89 -11.18 -9.14 -19.04
CA ASN A 89 -12.29 -9.94 -19.57
C ASN A 89 -13.24 -10.48 -18.48
N ASP A 90 -13.00 -10.13 -17.21
CA ASP A 90 -13.76 -10.63 -16.07
C ASP A 90 -14.06 -9.49 -15.09
N LYS A 91 -15.23 -9.54 -14.45
CA LYS A 91 -15.61 -8.60 -13.38
C LYS A 91 -14.96 -8.95 -12.03
N GLY A 92 -14.19 -10.04 -11.97
CA GLY A 92 -13.40 -10.43 -10.82
C GLY A 92 -12.40 -9.34 -10.42
N VAL A 93 -12.56 -8.83 -9.19
CA VAL A 93 -11.62 -7.90 -8.55
C VAL A 93 -10.81 -8.65 -7.50
N LYS A 94 -9.52 -8.35 -7.42
CA LYS A 94 -8.65 -8.77 -6.32
C LYS A 94 -8.02 -7.53 -5.69
N PHE A 95 -7.73 -7.59 -4.40
CA PHE A 95 -6.96 -6.56 -3.70
C PHE A 95 -5.60 -7.13 -3.32
N LEU A 96 -4.53 -6.39 -3.56
CA LEU A 96 -3.17 -6.75 -3.20
C LEU A 96 -2.69 -5.78 -2.13
N ASP A 97 -2.43 -6.24 -0.93
CA ASP A 97 -1.81 -5.48 0.15
C ASP A 97 -0.36 -5.98 0.28
N PHE A 98 0.61 -5.20 -0.22
CA PHE A 98 2.02 -5.56 -0.16
C PHE A 98 2.65 -5.13 1.19
N THR A 99 3.62 -5.92 1.63
CA THR A 99 4.40 -5.72 2.87
C THR A 99 5.87 -5.95 2.57
N ALA A 100 6.76 -5.60 3.49
CA ALA A 100 8.21 -5.88 3.35
C ALA A 100 8.51 -7.37 3.10
N ASP A 101 7.67 -8.29 3.61
CA ASP A 101 7.86 -9.75 3.52
C ASP A 101 6.95 -10.43 2.48
N GLY A 102 6.39 -9.67 1.53
CA GLY A 102 5.46 -10.16 0.51
C GLY A 102 4.12 -9.43 0.57
N GLY A 103 3.08 -10.06 1.10
CA GLY A 103 1.78 -9.40 1.27
C GLY A 103 0.59 -10.35 1.40
N ILE A 104 -0.61 -9.80 1.22
CA ILE A 104 -1.89 -10.52 1.20
C ILE A 104 -2.65 -10.13 -0.06
N MET A 105 -3.21 -11.13 -0.73
CA MET A 105 -4.19 -10.96 -1.79
C MET A 105 -5.57 -11.36 -1.29
N THR A 106 -6.55 -10.49 -1.46
CA THR A 106 -7.96 -10.75 -1.14
C THR A 106 -8.78 -10.87 -2.42
N SER A 107 -9.48 -11.97 -2.64
CA SER A 107 -10.41 -12.14 -3.76
C SER A 107 -11.79 -11.55 -3.48
N SER A 108 -12.61 -11.44 -4.52
CA SER A 108 -13.99 -10.91 -4.45
C SER A 108 -14.92 -11.69 -3.50
N ASP A 109 -14.63 -12.95 -3.20
CA ASP A 109 -15.32 -13.78 -2.22
C ASP A 109 -14.73 -13.67 -0.80
N ASN A 110 -13.92 -12.64 -0.53
CA ASN A 110 -13.22 -12.37 0.73
C ASN A 110 -12.24 -13.48 1.18
N ARG A 111 -11.83 -14.39 0.28
CA ARG A 111 -10.74 -15.32 0.59
C ARG A 111 -9.40 -14.59 0.50
N THR A 112 -8.51 -14.93 1.43
CA THR A 112 -7.17 -14.34 1.52
C THR A 112 -6.10 -15.35 1.16
N TYR A 113 -5.07 -14.87 0.47
CA TYR A 113 -3.95 -15.65 -0.01
C TYR A 113 -2.66 -14.91 0.29
N ARG A 114 -1.65 -15.60 0.80
CA ARG A 114 -0.35 -14.98 1.03
C ARG A 114 0.33 -14.67 -0.31
N ILE A 115 0.83 -13.46 -0.46
CA ILE A 115 1.74 -13.08 -1.55
C ILE A 115 3.17 -13.43 -1.09
N VAL A 116 3.87 -14.18 -1.92
CA VAL A 116 5.26 -14.64 -1.70
C VAL A 116 6.06 -14.52 -2.99
N LYS A 117 7.39 -14.68 -2.89
CA LYS A 117 8.33 -14.62 -4.02
C LYS A 117 8.14 -13.35 -4.87
N VAL A 118 8.01 -12.21 -4.20
CA VAL A 118 8.00 -10.90 -4.84
C VAL A 118 9.41 -10.62 -5.37
N MET A 119 9.55 -10.47 -6.68
CA MET A 119 10.83 -10.29 -7.35
C MET A 119 10.69 -9.26 -8.46
N MET A 120 11.77 -8.51 -8.71
CA MET A 120 11.84 -7.57 -9.83
C MET A 120 13.08 -7.91 -10.67
N THR A 121 12.92 -8.06 -11.99
CA THR A 121 14.04 -8.29 -12.90
C THR A 121 14.82 -7.00 -13.14
N GLU A 122 16.03 -7.10 -13.68
CA GLU A 122 16.84 -5.93 -14.09
C GLU A 122 16.13 -5.09 -15.16
N GLN A 123 15.23 -5.70 -15.93
CA GLN A 123 14.41 -5.04 -16.95
C GLN A 123 13.15 -4.37 -16.36
N GLY A 124 12.95 -4.44 -15.03
CA GLY A 124 11.83 -3.82 -14.33
C GLY A 124 10.54 -4.65 -14.35
N GLU A 125 10.60 -5.92 -14.72
CA GLU A 125 9.44 -6.83 -14.66
C GLU A 125 9.23 -7.27 -13.21
N LEU A 126 8.06 -6.96 -12.65
CA LEU A 126 7.68 -7.39 -11.30
C LEU A 126 6.94 -8.73 -11.40
N SER A 127 7.30 -9.68 -10.55
CA SER A 127 6.57 -10.94 -10.39
C SER A 127 6.30 -11.23 -8.92
N PHE A 128 5.17 -11.89 -8.66
CA PHE A 128 4.85 -12.42 -7.34
C PHE A 128 3.93 -13.63 -7.50
N CYS A 129 3.76 -14.39 -6.43
CA CYS A 129 2.89 -15.55 -6.48
C CYS A 129 2.13 -15.80 -5.19
N THR A 130 1.08 -16.63 -5.26
CA THR A 130 0.38 -17.13 -4.08
C THR A 130 0.38 -18.67 -4.05
N PRO A 131 0.73 -19.31 -2.92
CA PRO A 131 0.81 -20.76 -2.81
C PRO A 131 -0.58 -21.42 -2.62
N PHE A 132 -0.66 -22.74 -2.83
CA PHE A 132 -1.87 -23.53 -2.59
C PHE A 132 -2.15 -23.71 -1.08
N LEU A 133 -3.42 -23.58 -0.67
CA LEU A 133 -3.82 -23.72 0.75
C LEU A 133 -4.09 -25.17 1.19
N GLU A 134 -4.13 -26.17 0.29
CA GLU A 134 -4.68 -27.52 0.59
C GLU A 134 -3.72 -28.73 0.43
N GLY A 135 -2.39 -28.59 0.63
CA GLY A 135 -1.49 -29.75 0.58
C GLY A 135 -0.30 -29.65 1.53
N LEU A 136 0.27 -30.80 1.94
CA LEU A 136 1.35 -30.93 2.94
C LEU A 136 2.76 -30.59 2.42
N ASN A 137 2.93 -30.28 1.13
CA ASN A 137 4.20 -29.81 0.54
C ASN A 137 3.96 -28.44 -0.12
N ARG A 138 4.19 -27.35 0.64
CA ARG A 138 3.72 -25.98 0.32
C ARG A 138 4.83 -25.01 -0.11
N THR A 139 5.48 -25.25 -1.25
CA THR A 139 6.47 -24.29 -1.81
C THR A 139 6.17 -23.82 -3.23
N ASP A 140 5.18 -24.43 -3.89
CA ASP A 140 4.92 -24.19 -5.29
C ASP A 140 3.82 -23.14 -5.49
N CYS A 141 4.13 -22.18 -6.36
CA CYS A 141 3.26 -21.08 -6.71
C CYS A 141 2.05 -21.60 -7.50
N SER A 142 0.82 -21.32 -7.04
CA SER A 142 -0.40 -21.69 -7.76
C SER A 142 -0.91 -20.59 -8.69
N TRP A 143 -0.83 -19.35 -8.24
CA TRP A 143 -1.06 -18.17 -9.07
C TRP A 143 0.25 -17.42 -9.17
N VAL A 144 0.71 -17.20 -10.39
CA VAL A 144 1.90 -16.41 -10.69
C VAL A 144 1.44 -15.20 -11.48
N PHE A 145 1.78 -14.02 -10.99
CA PHE A 145 1.46 -12.76 -11.62
C PHE A 145 2.77 -12.17 -12.15
N THR A 146 2.75 -11.78 -13.43
CA THR A 146 3.86 -11.11 -14.09
C THR A 146 3.40 -9.74 -14.54
N ILE A 147 4.15 -8.70 -14.21
CA ILE A 147 3.83 -7.31 -14.51
C ILE A 147 4.90 -6.76 -15.44
N THR A 148 4.48 -6.38 -16.63
CA THR A 148 5.36 -5.98 -17.74
C THR A 148 5.36 -4.48 -17.99
N ASP A 149 4.37 -3.75 -17.49
CA ASP A 149 4.36 -2.28 -17.51
C ASP A 149 4.06 -1.76 -16.10
N ILE A 150 4.99 -0.96 -15.57
CA ILE A 150 4.88 -0.31 -14.27
C ILE A 150 4.89 1.20 -14.49
N GLN A 151 3.73 1.79 -14.23
CA GLN A 151 3.52 3.21 -14.12
C GLN A 151 3.32 3.58 -12.64
N PRO A 152 3.43 4.86 -12.26
CA PRO A 152 3.39 5.25 -10.85
C PRO A 152 2.15 4.77 -10.06
N ASN A 153 1.00 4.59 -10.72
CA ASN A 153 -0.26 4.18 -10.06
C ASN A 153 -1.01 3.08 -10.79
N VAL A 154 -0.40 2.55 -11.86
CA VAL A 154 -1.00 1.54 -12.71
C VAL A 154 0.08 0.51 -13.01
N MET A 155 -0.25 -0.76 -12.80
CA MET A 155 0.55 -1.88 -13.26
C MET A 155 -0.30 -2.70 -14.22
N THR A 156 0.26 -3.11 -15.35
CA THR A 156 -0.40 -4.08 -16.24
C THR A 156 0.43 -5.34 -16.36
N GLY A 157 -0.27 -6.47 -16.45
CA GLY A 157 0.37 -7.77 -16.37
C GLY A 157 -0.51 -8.93 -16.80
N LEU A 158 0.00 -10.13 -16.57
CA LEU A 158 -0.61 -11.40 -16.91
C LEU A 158 -0.70 -12.28 -15.67
N ASP A 159 -1.89 -12.83 -15.40
CA ASP A 159 -2.04 -13.99 -14.54
C ASP A 159 -1.69 -15.25 -15.35
N GLN A 160 -0.55 -15.86 -15.02
CA GLN A 160 0.02 -16.98 -15.76
C GLN A 160 -0.83 -18.25 -15.67
N ARG A 161 -1.74 -18.37 -14.68
CA ARG A 161 -2.57 -19.58 -14.57
C ARG A 161 -3.63 -19.65 -15.66
N TYR A 162 -4.21 -18.50 -15.99
CA TYR A 162 -5.31 -18.41 -16.96
C TYR A 162 -4.89 -17.71 -18.26
N GLY A 163 -3.69 -17.11 -18.31
CA GLY A 163 -3.28 -16.27 -19.43
C GLY A 163 -4.13 -15.01 -19.57
N HIS A 164 -4.71 -14.53 -18.48
CA HIS A 164 -5.59 -13.37 -18.48
C HIS A 164 -4.81 -12.10 -18.18
N ALA A 165 -4.96 -11.09 -19.04
CA ALA A 165 -4.42 -9.77 -18.79
C ALA A 165 -5.18 -9.08 -17.65
N PHE A 166 -4.44 -8.34 -16.83
CA PHE A 166 -5.01 -7.54 -15.76
C PHE A 166 -4.39 -6.14 -15.73
N THR A 167 -5.15 -5.22 -15.12
CA THR A 167 -4.70 -3.90 -14.72
C THR A 167 -4.86 -3.77 -13.21
N ALA A 168 -3.81 -3.33 -12.52
CA ALA A 168 -3.83 -3.07 -11.10
C ALA A 168 -3.65 -1.57 -10.82
N TYR A 169 -4.55 -1.00 -10.04
CA TYR A 169 -4.58 0.41 -9.66
C TYR A 169 -4.15 0.58 -8.21
N LYS A 170 -3.20 1.45 -7.92
CA LYS A 170 -2.75 1.73 -6.55
C LYS A 170 -3.89 2.37 -5.76
N LEU A 171 -4.23 1.82 -4.60
CA LEU A 171 -5.22 2.35 -3.66
C LEU A 171 -4.53 3.17 -2.57
N VAL A 172 -5.24 4.18 -2.08
CA VAL A 172 -4.81 5.00 -0.94
C VAL A 172 -5.21 4.29 0.36
N GLN A 173 -4.26 4.13 1.27
CA GLN A 173 -4.51 3.80 2.67
C GLN A 173 -4.52 5.10 3.50
#